data_AF-A0AAD9P685-F1
#
_entry.id   AF-A0AAD9P685-F1
#
_cell.length_a   1.000
_cell.length_b   1.000
_cell.length_c   1.000
_cell.angle_alpha   90.00
_cell.angle_beta   90.00
_cell.angle_gamma   90.00
#
_symmetry.space_group_name_H-M   'P 1'
#
loop_
_entity.id
_entity.type
_entity.pdbx_description
1 polymer ?
#
loop_
_entity_poly.entity_id
_entity_poly.type
_entity_poly.pdbx_seq_one_letter_code
_entity_poly.pdbx_strand_id
1 'polypeptide(L)'
;MDDSAVFLLLPACQCHPIGALGKICNQTTGQCPCKDGVTGKQCNRCARGYQQSRSPIAPCIRVADDTATSDDNVPMFTATTRIPKPTMSSNRWRNKPKNCGKCRLSRRNMKFEKYCRREFAIQVQIVSRERVDDWIKFTVDVLEIYKRSQPKLQPGENVLWVRQKDVRCKCPKVRLHRKYLIISNSRTGAQRSGIYVDRKSTVIRWKDQWKRRIKKFQWKERQGHC
;
A
#
# COMPACT_ATOMS: atom_id res chain seq x y z
N MET A 1 -22.19 37.64 -49.57
CA MET A 1 -23.17 38.02 -48.54
C MET A 1 -23.67 36.71 -47.93
N ASP A 2 -22.74 35.90 -47.42
CA ASP A 2 -22.17 35.92 -46.07
C ASP A 2 -22.84 34.83 -45.24
N ASP A 3 -22.23 33.65 -45.36
CA ASP A 3 -22.33 32.52 -44.45
C ASP A 3 -22.14 33.05 -43.02
N SER A 4 -23.23 33.12 -42.26
CA SER A 4 -23.22 33.51 -40.85
C SER A 4 -22.56 32.40 -40.03
N ALA A 5 -21.24 32.36 -40.08
CA ALA A 5 -20.38 31.66 -39.17
C ALA A 5 -20.58 32.26 -37.77
N VAL A 6 -21.45 31.63 -36.99
CA VAL A 6 -21.46 31.75 -35.53
C VAL A 6 -20.14 31.18 -35.01
N PHE A 7 -19.08 31.97 -35.12
CA PHE A 7 -17.80 31.73 -34.45
C PHE A 7 -18.07 31.93 -32.95
N LEU A 8 -18.50 30.85 -32.31
CA LEU A 8 -18.52 30.73 -30.85
C LEU A 8 -17.10 31.04 -30.34
N LEU A 9 -16.87 32.28 -29.91
CA LEU A 9 -15.71 32.67 -29.11
C LEU A 9 -15.84 31.98 -27.75
N LEU A 10 -15.45 30.70 -27.68
CA LEU A 10 -15.23 30.02 -26.41
C LEU A 10 -14.14 30.80 -25.66
N PRO A 11 -14.41 31.34 -24.46
CA PRO A 11 -13.39 32.07 -23.70
C PRO A 11 -12.21 31.13 -23.39
N ALA A 12 -11.00 31.60 -23.67
CA ALA A 12 -9.79 30.83 -23.42
C ALA A 12 -9.71 30.41 -21.94
N CYS A 13 -9.44 29.13 -21.70
CA CYS A 13 -9.31 28.57 -20.36
C CYS A 13 -8.17 29.25 -19.58
N GLN A 14 -8.51 30.00 -18.54
CA GLN A 14 -7.54 30.67 -17.66
C GLN A 14 -7.10 29.76 -16.50
N CYS A 15 -6.62 28.55 -16.79
CA CYS A 15 -6.18 27.63 -15.73
C CYS A 15 -4.86 28.07 -15.10
N HIS A 16 -4.78 28.07 -13.77
CA HIS A 16 -3.60 28.50 -13.03
C HIS A 16 -2.40 27.56 -13.30
N PRO A 17 -1.23 28.07 -13.73
CA PRO A 17 -0.13 27.25 -14.26
C PRO A 17 0.46 26.29 -13.24
N ILE A 18 0.40 26.65 -11.96
CA ILE A 18 0.91 25.82 -10.86
C ILE A 18 -0.19 24.93 -10.27
N GLY A 19 -1.42 25.42 -10.22
CA GLY A 19 -2.51 24.79 -9.46
C GLY A 19 -3.35 23.81 -10.27
N ALA A 20 -3.41 23.99 -11.59
CA ALA A 20 -4.08 23.08 -12.51
C ALA A 20 -3.16 21.95 -12.99
N LEU A 21 -3.77 20.86 -13.47
CA LEU A 21 -3.09 19.73 -14.11
C LEU A 21 -2.79 20.00 -15.59
N GLY A 22 -3.34 21.07 -16.16
CA GLY A 22 -3.14 21.46 -17.54
C GLY A 22 -3.85 22.78 -17.87
N LYS A 23 -3.78 23.19 -19.14
CA LYS A 23 -4.42 24.41 -19.66
C LYS A 23 -5.83 24.18 -20.23
N ILE A 24 -6.27 22.93 -20.30
CA ILE A 24 -7.58 22.54 -20.83
C ILE A 24 -8.60 22.58 -19.68
N CYS A 25 -9.73 23.24 -19.92
CA CYS A 25 -10.88 23.28 -19.01
C CYS A 25 -12.10 22.63 -19.66
N ASN A 26 -13.09 22.28 -18.83
CA ASN A 26 -14.37 21.79 -19.33
C ASN A 26 -15.05 22.89 -20.16
N GLN A 27 -15.43 22.60 -21.41
CA GLN A 27 -15.96 23.60 -22.34
C GLN A 27 -17.35 24.13 -21.96
N THR A 28 -18.14 23.34 -21.24
CA THR A 28 -19.49 23.73 -20.78
C THR A 28 -19.44 24.53 -19.48
N THR A 29 -18.60 24.11 -18.51
CA THR A 29 -18.56 24.73 -17.18
C THR A 29 -17.41 25.71 -16.98
N GLY A 30 -16.39 25.65 -17.82
CA GLY A 30 -15.12 26.38 -17.69
C GLY A 30 -14.24 25.92 -16.53
N GLN A 31 -14.51 24.75 -15.93
CA GLN A 31 -13.76 24.25 -14.78
C GLN A 31 -12.45 23.58 -15.22
N CYS A 32 -11.33 24.01 -14.63
CA CYS A 32 -10.02 23.40 -14.80
C CYS A 32 -9.82 22.17 -13.90
N PRO A 33 -9.08 21.15 -14.35
CA PRO A 33 -8.70 20.02 -13.50
C PRO A 33 -7.62 20.44 -12.49
N CYS A 34 -7.92 20.44 -11.20
CA CYS A 34 -7.01 20.93 -10.15
C CYS A 34 -6.10 19.83 -9.56
N LYS A 35 -4.92 20.22 -9.09
CA LYS A 35 -4.03 19.37 -8.27
C LYS A 35 -4.61 19.14 -6.87
N ASP A 36 -4.09 18.12 -6.18
CA ASP A 36 -4.50 17.78 -4.81
C ASP A 36 -4.42 18.99 -3.86
N GLY A 37 -5.50 19.26 -3.14
CA GLY A 37 -5.58 20.37 -2.18
C GLY A 37 -5.80 21.75 -2.80
N VAL A 38 -5.86 21.87 -4.13
CA VAL A 38 -6.16 23.11 -4.87
C VAL A 38 -7.63 23.13 -5.27
N THR A 39 -8.25 24.31 -5.27
CA THR A 39 -9.67 24.51 -5.63
C THR A 39 -9.90 25.82 -6.39
N GLY A 40 -11.14 26.04 -6.83
CA GLY A 40 -11.58 27.17 -7.68
C GLY A 40 -11.74 26.78 -9.15
N LYS A 41 -12.54 27.56 -9.91
CA LYS A 41 -12.78 27.34 -11.35
C LYS A 41 -11.50 27.28 -12.17
N GLN A 42 -10.51 28.08 -11.77
CA GLN A 42 -9.19 28.21 -12.38
C GLN A 42 -8.08 27.52 -11.58
N CYS A 43 -8.38 26.82 -10.48
CA CYS A 43 -7.38 26.19 -9.58
C CYS A 43 -6.36 27.16 -8.98
N ASN A 44 -6.81 28.34 -8.54
CA ASN A 44 -5.97 29.45 -8.08
C ASN A 44 -5.87 29.61 -6.56
N ARG A 45 -6.49 28.73 -5.76
CA ARG A 45 -6.45 28.81 -4.29
C ARG A 45 -6.40 27.44 -3.62
N CYS A 46 -5.90 27.37 -2.39
CA CYS A 46 -5.95 26.13 -1.62
C CYS A 46 -7.35 25.88 -1.06
N ALA A 47 -7.75 24.61 -0.98
CA ALA A 47 -8.96 24.19 -0.31
C ALA A 47 -8.87 24.44 1.21
N ARG A 48 -10.01 24.49 1.89
CA ARG A 48 -10.04 24.59 3.36
C ARG A 48 -9.21 23.47 3.99
N GLY A 49 -8.43 23.81 5.01
CA GLY A 49 -7.48 22.90 5.65
C GLY A 49 -6.18 22.67 4.86
N TYR A 50 -5.92 23.45 3.81
CA TYR A 50 -4.66 23.44 3.06
C TYR A 50 -4.02 24.84 3.03
N GLN A 51 -2.70 24.89 3.03
CA GLN A 51 -1.88 26.10 2.90
C GLN A 51 -0.95 26.01 1.69
N GLN A 52 -0.58 27.18 1.15
CA GLN A 52 0.36 27.26 0.03
C GLN A 52 1.74 26.76 0.44
N SER A 53 2.37 25.99 -0.44
CA SER A 53 3.72 25.48 -0.27
C SER A 53 4.65 26.05 -1.35
N ARG A 54 5.96 25.91 -1.16
CA ARG A 54 6.96 26.32 -2.15
C ARG A 54 7.16 25.30 -3.28
N SER A 55 6.35 24.25 -3.35
CA SER A 55 6.49 23.19 -4.36
C SER A 55 5.58 23.42 -5.58
N PRO A 56 6.11 23.44 -6.82
CA PRO A 56 5.28 23.48 -8.02
C PRO A 56 4.54 22.16 -8.28
N ILE A 57 4.99 21.06 -7.66
CA ILE A 57 4.37 19.73 -7.78
C ILE A 57 3.18 19.62 -6.82
N ALA A 58 3.32 20.11 -5.58
CA ALA A 58 2.29 20.09 -4.55
C ALA A 58 2.10 21.50 -3.96
N PRO A 59 1.42 22.41 -4.68
CA PRO A 59 1.32 23.81 -4.28
C PRO A 59 0.47 24.05 -3.04
N CYS A 60 -0.39 23.10 -2.67
CA CYS A 60 -1.20 23.14 -1.46
C CYS A 60 -0.95 21.89 -0.61
N ILE A 61 -0.62 22.06 0.67
CA ILE A 61 -0.41 20.97 1.63
C ILE A 61 -1.37 21.11 2.81
N ARG A 62 -1.80 19.99 3.40
CA ARG A 62 -2.71 20.03 4.55
C ARG A 62 -2.04 20.68 5.76
N VAL A 63 -2.75 21.59 6.39
CA VAL A 63 -2.43 22.08 7.73
C VAL A 63 -2.80 20.97 8.70
N ALA A 64 -1.86 20.55 9.55
CA ALA A 64 -2.24 19.75 10.71
C ALA A 64 -2.89 20.74 11.69
N ASP A 65 -4.17 20.55 12.00
CA ASP A 65 -4.78 21.27 13.12
C ASP A 65 -4.10 20.79 14.40
N ASP A 66 -3.17 21.58 14.90
CA ASP A 66 -2.60 21.44 16.24
C ASP A 66 -3.62 21.93 17.28
N THR A 67 -4.83 21.38 17.27
CA THR A 67 -5.73 21.43 18.44
C THR A 67 -5.51 20.18 19.26
N ALA A 68 -4.29 20.06 19.79
CA ALA A 68 -3.96 19.22 20.92
C ALA A 68 -3.51 20.16 22.03
N THR A 69 -4.46 20.54 22.88
CA THR A 69 -4.31 20.95 24.29
C THR A 69 -2.87 21.18 24.75
N SER A 70 -2.46 22.45 24.78
CA SER A 70 -1.23 22.89 25.44
C SER A 70 -1.53 23.22 26.90
N ASP A 71 -1.40 22.22 27.77
CA ASP A 71 -1.14 22.46 29.19
C ASP A 71 0.38 22.39 29.41
N ASP A 72 0.89 23.45 30.05
CA ASP A 72 2.13 23.62 30.80
C ASP A 72 3.51 23.59 30.11
N ASN A 73 4.10 24.80 30.06
CA ASN A 73 5.48 25.16 30.36
C ASN A 73 6.60 24.22 29.91
N VAL A 74 7.22 24.53 28.77
CA VAL A 74 8.59 24.08 28.45
C VAL A 74 9.44 25.28 28.01
N PRO A 75 10.61 25.56 28.63
CA PRO A 75 11.42 26.71 28.29
C PRO A 75 12.05 26.60 26.90
N MET A 76 12.16 27.76 26.26
CA MET A 76 12.86 28.05 25.01
C MET A 76 14.34 27.64 25.09
N PHE A 77 14.74 26.56 24.41
CA PHE A 77 16.16 26.28 24.16
C PHE A 77 16.58 26.84 22.81
N THR A 78 17.48 27.81 22.89
CA THR A 78 18.22 28.44 21.80
C THR A 78 18.96 27.42 20.94
N ALA A 79 18.76 27.53 19.64
CA ALA A 79 19.41 26.73 18.62
C ALA A 79 20.92 27.01 18.57
N THR A 80 21.75 25.95 18.65
CA THR A 80 23.05 25.84 17.97
C THR A 80 23.49 24.38 17.97
N THR A 81 23.19 23.60 16.93
CA THR A 81 24.11 22.54 16.46
C THR A 81 23.78 22.06 15.04
N ARG A 82 24.81 22.09 14.19
CA ARG A 82 25.03 21.43 12.88
C ARG A 82 23.90 20.51 12.38
N ILE A 83 23.29 20.91 11.27
CA ILE A 83 22.39 20.10 10.44
C ILE A 83 23.15 18.85 9.94
N PRO A 84 22.79 17.62 10.33
CA PRO A 84 23.25 16.44 9.62
C PRO A 84 22.54 16.41 8.26
N LYS A 85 23.31 16.25 7.17
CA LYS A 85 22.76 16.02 5.82
C LYS A 85 21.65 14.96 5.90
N PRO A 86 20.42 15.24 5.42
CA PRO A 86 19.39 14.22 5.38
C PRO A 86 19.79 13.17 4.34
N THR A 87 20.32 12.04 4.82
CA THR A 87 20.53 10.86 4.00
C THR A 87 19.18 10.46 3.42
N MET A 88 19.09 10.47 2.09
CA MET A 88 17.95 10.02 1.30
C MET A 88 17.46 8.63 1.75
N SER A 89 16.49 8.58 2.65
CA SER A 89 15.78 7.34 2.98
C SER A 89 14.28 7.57 2.91
N SER A 90 13.78 7.53 1.68
CA SER A 90 12.39 7.23 1.30
C SER A 90 11.30 7.85 2.19
N ASN A 91 10.74 8.97 1.75
CA ASN A 91 9.54 9.60 2.30
C ASN A 91 8.27 8.74 2.07
N ARG A 92 8.23 7.52 2.61
CA ARG A 92 7.10 6.58 2.54
C ARG A 92 6.53 6.30 3.93
N TRP A 93 6.42 7.32 4.77
CA TRP A 93 5.94 7.21 6.15
C TRP A 93 4.96 8.31 6.53
N ARG A 94 4.02 8.70 5.66
CA ARG A 94 3.01 9.71 6.03
C ARG A 94 1.77 9.18 6.77
N ASN A 95 1.56 7.87 6.90
CA ASN A 95 0.35 7.30 7.52
C ASN A 95 0.58 5.88 8.06
N LYS A 96 1.33 5.76 9.17
CA LYS A 96 1.49 4.51 9.92
C LYS A 96 1.42 4.87 11.41
N PRO A 97 0.69 4.11 12.26
CA PRO A 97 0.70 4.35 13.70
C PRO A 97 2.12 4.44 14.24
N LYS A 98 2.39 5.37 15.17
CA LYS A 98 3.73 5.64 15.73
C LYS A 98 4.42 4.38 16.28
N ASN A 99 3.65 3.38 16.73
CA ASN A 99 4.17 2.14 17.33
C ASN A 99 4.51 1.02 16.33
N CYS A 100 4.48 1.30 15.03
CA CYS A 100 4.69 0.27 14.02
C CYS A 100 6.15 0.13 13.56
N GLY A 101 6.87 -0.88 14.09
CA GLY A 101 8.23 -1.21 13.66
C GLY A 101 8.40 -1.69 12.20
N LYS A 102 9.64 -2.05 11.82
CA LYS A 102 9.98 -2.58 10.48
C LYS A 102 9.18 -3.87 10.20
N CYS A 103 8.60 -3.98 9.00
CA CYS A 103 7.85 -5.17 8.60
C CYS A 103 8.82 -6.34 8.38
N ARG A 104 8.72 -7.37 9.23
CA ARG A 104 9.62 -8.54 9.21
C ARG A 104 9.23 -9.61 8.18
N LEU A 105 8.03 -9.50 7.59
CA LEU A 105 7.63 -10.33 6.45
C LEU A 105 8.54 -10.04 5.26
N SER A 106 9.24 -11.08 4.78
CA SER A 106 10.13 -10.97 3.62
C SER A 106 9.34 -10.63 2.36
N ARG A 107 9.68 -9.52 1.68
CA ARG A 107 8.93 -9.01 0.51
C ARG A 107 9.63 -9.09 -0.83
N ARG A 108 10.95 -9.32 -0.88
CA ARG A 108 11.72 -9.08 -2.13
C ARG A 108 12.72 -10.16 -2.51
N ASN A 109 13.31 -10.87 -1.56
CA ASN A 109 14.41 -11.80 -1.85
C ASN A 109 14.06 -13.22 -1.41
N MET A 110 13.22 -13.88 -2.21
CA MET A 110 12.86 -15.29 -2.01
C MET A 110 13.86 -16.18 -2.77
N LYS A 111 14.83 -16.73 -2.04
CA LYS A 111 15.81 -17.68 -2.55
C LYS A 111 15.29 -19.12 -2.39
N PHE A 112 15.95 -20.07 -3.06
CA PHE A 112 15.56 -21.47 -3.02
C PHE A 112 15.66 -22.07 -1.61
N GLU A 113 16.69 -21.69 -0.85
CA GLU A 113 16.90 -22.14 0.53
C GLU A 113 15.77 -21.66 1.45
N LYS A 114 15.22 -20.47 1.19
CA LYS A 114 14.03 -19.97 1.92
C LYS A 114 12.77 -20.75 1.58
N TYR A 115 12.68 -21.32 0.38
CA TYR A 115 11.58 -22.20 -0.01
C TYR A 115 11.72 -23.56 0.68
N CYS A 116 12.92 -24.15 0.70
CA CYS A 116 13.17 -25.45 1.34
C CYS A 116 12.88 -25.43 2.85
N ARG A 117 13.29 -24.37 3.55
CA ARG A 117 13.09 -24.21 5.02
C ARG A 117 11.63 -24.03 5.47
N ARG A 118 10.66 -24.08 4.56
CA ARG A 118 9.23 -23.86 4.84
C ARG A 118 8.44 -25.09 4.51
N GLU A 119 7.34 -25.30 5.23
CA GLU A 119 6.55 -26.53 5.12
C GLU A 119 5.57 -26.49 3.96
N PHE A 120 5.01 -25.32 3.63
CA PHE A 120 4.18 -25.17 2.45
C PHE A 120 4.43 -23.89 1.67
N ALA A 121 4.05 -23.94 0.40
CA ALA A 121 4.08 -22.84 -0.55
C ALA A 121 2.83 -22.92 -1.42
N ILE A 122 2.01 -21.88 -1.42
CA ILE A 122 0.71 -21.86 -2.10
C ILE A 122 0.42 -20.53 -2.78
N GLN A 123 -0.30 -20.59 -3.90
CA GLN A 123 -0.92 -19.44 -4.52
C GLN A 123 -2.36 -19.32 -4.03
N VAL A 124 -2.70 -18.16 -3.48
CA VAL A 124 -4.06 -17.89 -2.99
C VAL A 124 -4.62 -16.60 -3.60
N GLN A 125 -5.93 -16.52 -3.68
CA GLN A 125 -6.67 -15.28 -3.94
C GLN A 125 -7.43 -14.85 -2.70
N ILE A 126 -7.34 -13.58 -2.35
CA ILE A 126 -8.07 -13.04 -1.19
C ILE A 126 -9.53 -12.78 -1.60
N VAL A 127 -10.47 -13.41 -0.90
CA VAL A 127 -11.91 -13.29 -1.15
C VAL A 127 -12.51 -12.22 -0.24
N SER A 128 -12.53 -12.46 1.06
CA SER A 128 -13.13 -11.56 2.06
C SER A 128 -12.20 -11.26 3.23
N ARG A 129 -12.63 -10.34 4.10
CA ARG A 129 -11.93 -9.95 5.32
C ARG A 129 -12.94 -9.75 6.45
N GLU A 130 -12.69 -10.39 7.57
CA GLU A 130 -13.43 -10.25 8.82
C GLU A 130 -12.47 -9.95 9.98
N ARG A 131 -12.94 -9.22 11.00
CA ARG A 131 -12.21 -9.02 12.25
C ARG A 131 -12.76 -9.97 13.29
N VAL A 132 -11.87 -10.76 13.91
CA VAL A 132 -12.21 -11.71 14.97
C VAL A 132 -11.21 -11.51 16.11
N ASP A 133 -11.65 -10.83 17.16
CA ASP A 133 -10.82 -10.41 18.30
C ASP A 133 -9.59 -9.59 17.84
N ASP A 134 -8.40 -10.05 18.22
CA ASP A 134 -7.09 -9.52 17.84
C ASP A 134 -6.56 -10.04 16.49
N TRP A 135 -7.39 -10.79 15.76
CA TRP A 135 -7.04 -11.37 14.48
C TRP A 135 -7.89 -10.81 13.36
N ILE A 136 -7.29 -10.76 12.19
CA ILE A 136 -7.99 -10.55 10.93
C ILE A 136 -8.05 -11.90 10.23
N LYS A 137 -9.27 -12.36 10.01
CA LYS A 137 -9.61 -13.55 9.24
C LYS A 137 -9.75 -13.11 7.79
N PHE A 138 -8.95 -13.69 6.90
CA PHE A 138 -9.20 -13.57 5.47
C PHE A 138 -9.71 -14.90 4.95
N THR A 139 -10.86 -14.89 4.28
CA THR A 139 -11.26 -16.03 3.45
C THR A 139 -10.42 -15.98 2.18
N VAL A 140 -9.75 -17.07 1.87
CA VAL A 140 -8.86 -17.19 0.73
C VAL A 140 -9.23 -18.40 -0.11
N ASP A 141 -9.13 -18.26 -1.41
CA ASP A 141 -9.27 -19.36 -2.35
C ASP A 141 -7.87 -19.87 -2.74
N VAL A 142 -7.58 -21.14 -2.43
CA VAL A 142 -6.30 -21.80 -2.72
C VAL A 142 -6.32 -22.34 -4.15
N LEU A 143 -5.58 -21.67 -5.03
CA LEU A 143 -5.58 -21.93 -6.48
C LEU A 143 -4.57 -23.01 -6.89
N GLU A 144 -3.31 -22.87 -6.46
CA GLU A 144 -2.22 -23.80 -6.79
C GLU A 144 -1.39 -24.10 -5.53
N ILE A 145 -1.08 -25.38 -5.30
CA ILE A 145 -0.23 -25.83 -4.19
C ILE A 145 1.14 -26.23 -4.75
N TYR A 146 2.18 -25.50 -4.35
CA TYR A 146 3.55 -25.75 -4.81
C TYR A 146 4.34 -26.65 -3.86
N LYS A 147 4.14 -26.50 -2.55
CA LYS A 147 4.75 -27.37 -1.53
C LYS A 147 3.68 -27.73 -0.51
N ARG A 148 3.55 -29.03 -0.22
CA ARG A 148 2.52 -29.57 0.69
C ARG A 148 3.06 -29.62 2.13
N SER A 149 2.26 -29.17 3.08
CA SER A 149 2.47 -29.38 4.52
C SER A 149 1.61 -30.54 5.03
N GLN A 150 1.94 -31.04 6.23
CA GLN A 150 1.03 -31.83 7.06
C GLN A 150 0.36 -30.89 8.09
N PRO A 151 -0.97 -30.98 8.35
CA PRO A 151 -1.99 -31.73 7.60
C PRO A 151 -2.13 -31.25 6.15
N LYS A 152 -2.68 -32.12 5.28
CA LYS A 152 -2.80 -31.85 3.83
C LYS A 152 -3.70 -30.64 3.58
N LEU A 153 -3.09 -29.53 3.21
CA LEU A 153 -3.80 -28.34 2.74
C LEU A 153 -4.55 -28.66 1.44
N GLN A 154 -5.83 -28.31 1.38
CA GLN A 154 -6.69 -28.58 0.22
C GLN A 154 -6.84 -27.34 -0.66
N PRO A 155 -6.99 -27.51 -1.99
CA PRO A 155 -7.46 -26.45 -2.88
C PRO A 155 -8.85 -25.93 -2.49
N GLY A 156 -9.19 -24.73 -2.95
CA GLY A 156 -10.48 -24.09 -2.66
C GLY A 156 -10.47 -23.23 -1.40
N GLU A 157 -11.65 -23.00 -0.83
CA GLU A 157 -11.84 -22.05 0.26
C GLU A 157 -11.11 -22.48 1.54
N ASN A 158 -10.31 -21.58 2.09
CA ASN A 158 -9.56 -21.75 3.32
C ASN A 158 -9.52 -20.43 4.10
N VAL A 159 -9.02 -20.50 5.33
CA VAL A 159 -8.86 -19.33 6.20
C VAL A 159 -7.39 -18.96 6.35
N LEU A 160 -7.09 -17.66 6.22
CA LEU A 160 -5.78 -17.08 6.47
C LEU A 160 -5.85 -16.08 7.64
N TRP A 161 -5.16 -16.40 8.74
CA TRP A 161 -5.11 -15.62 9.96
C TRP A 161 -3.90 -14.69 9.99
N VAL A 162 -4.14 -13.40 10.23
CA VAL A 162 -3.09 -12.38 10.41
C VAL A 162 -3.42 -11.54 11.64
N ARG A 163 -2.45 -11.26 12.51
CA ARG A 163 -2.71 -10.42 13.68
C ARG A 163 -3.16 -9.01 13.26
N GLN A 164 -4.20 -8.48 13.91
CA GLN A 164 -4.76 -7.18 13.59
C GLN A 164 -3.72 -6.05 13.71
N LYS A 165 -2.84 -6.11 14.72
CA LYS A 165 -1.74 -5.14 14.88
C LYS A 165 -0.81 -5.08 13.67
N ASP A 166 -0.52 -6.22 13.05
CA ASP A 166 0.39 -6.30 11.90
C ASP A 166 -0.30 -5.76 10.64
N VAL A 167 -1.60 -6.06 10.48
CA VAL A 167 -2.46 -5.50 9.43
C VAL A 167 -2.57 -3.97 9.52
N ARG A 168 -2.79 -3.41 10.73
CA ARG A 168 -2.80 -1.94 10.96
C ARG A 168 -1.48 -1.30 10.55
N CYS A 169 -0.37 -2.00 10.80
CA CYS A 169 0.96 -1.61 10.36
C CYS A 169 1.25 -1.87 8.88
N LYS A 170 0.24 -2.26 8.07
CA LYS A 170 0.38 -2.59 6.64
C LYS A 170 1.40 -3.71 6.40
N CYS A 171 1.39 -4.74 7.25
CA CYS A 171 2.29 -5.89 7.23
C CYS A 171 1.50 -7.19 7.47
N PRO A 172 1.13 -7.99 6.45
CA PRO A 172 1.38 -7.80 5.03
C PRO A 172 0.43 -6.76 4.41
N LYS A 173 0.83 -6.22 3.25
CA LYS A 173 -0.05 -5.36 2.42
C LYS A 173 -0.99 -6.22 1.58
N VAL A 174 -1.89 -6.93 2.25
CA VAL A 174 -2.90 -7.79 1.63
C VAL A 174 -4.07 -6.91 1.16
N ARG A 175 -4.59 -7.19 -0.04
CA ARG A 175 -5.74 -6.51 -0.65
C ARG A 175 -6.73 -7.57 -1.14
N LEU A 176 -8.03 -7.30 -1.02
CA LEU A 176 -9.09 -8.15 -1.56
C LEU A 176 -8.93 -8.30 -3.08
N HIS A 177 -9.41 -9.42 -3.63
CA HIS A 177 -9.39 -9.75 -5.06
C HIS A 177 -7.99 -9.75 -5.70
N ARG A 178 -6.94 -9.87 -4.89
CA ARG A 178 -5.56 -9.97 -5.38
C ARG A 178 -4.98 -11.33 -5.04
N LYS A 179 -4.13 -11.83 -5.95
CA LYS A 179 -3.43 -13.10 -5.82
C LYS A 179 -2.10 -12.89 -5.08
N TYR A 180 -1.75 -13.86 -4.23
CA TYR A 180 -0.53 -13.84 -3.43
C TYR A 180 0.12 -15.23 -3.40
N LEU A 181 1.44 -15.25 -3.41
CA LEU A 181 2.24 -16.42 -3.05
C LEU A 181 2.52 -16.35 -1.54
N ILE A 182 2.09 -17.38 -0.83
CA ILE A 182 2.30 -17.54 0.62
C ILE A 182 3.21 -18.73 0.83
N ILE A 183 4.31 -18.50 1.56
CA ILE A 183 5.23 -19.54 1.98
C ILE A 183 5.41 -19.41 3.49
N SER A 184 5.04 -20.46 4.22
CA SER A 184 5.04 -20.43 5.68
C SER A 184 5.22 -21.84 6.25
N ASN A 185 5.28 -21.92 7.57
CA ASN A 185 5.16 -23.15 8.31
C ASN A 185 3.70 -23.30 8.73
N SER A 186 3.24 -24.54 8.85
CA SER A 186 2.02 -24.88 9.55
C SER A 186 2.23 -24.63 11.04
N ARG A 187 1.26 -24.01 11.71
CA ARG A 187 1.25 -23.98 13.18
C ARG A 187 0.33 -25.10 13.64
N THR A 188 0.93 -26.21 14.04
CA THR A 188 0.27 -27.23 14.85
C THR A 188 0.08 -26.64 16.27
N GLY A 189 -1.14 -26.68 16.80
CA GLY A 189 -1.45 -26.18 18.15
C GLY A 189 -2.04 -24.76 18.24
N ALA A 190 -2.53 -24.19 17.15
CA ALA A 190 -3.33 -22.96 17.25
C ALA A 190 -4.82 -23.31 17.46
N GLN A 191 -5.49 -22.58 18.36
CA GLN A 191 -6.89 -22.78 18.77
C GLN A 191 -7.91 -22.77 17.61
N ARG A 192 -7.53 -22.28 16.42
CA ARG A 192 -8.41 -22.18 15.24
C ARG A 192 -7.79 -22.86 14.04
N SER A 193 -8.61 -23.53 13.24
CA SER A 193 -8.21 -24.09 11.95
C SER A 193 -7.85 -22.99 10.95
N GLY A 194 -6.87 -23.27 10.08
CA GLY A 194 -6.45 -22.37 9.01
C GLY A 194 -4.96 -22.04 9.02
N ILE A 195 -4.59 -21.19 8.05
CA ILE A 195 -3.21 -20.82 7.75
C ILE A 195 -2.83 -19.60 8.58
N TYR A 196 -1.72 -19.65 9.32
CA TYR A 196 -1.24 -18.50 10.10
C TYR A 196 -0.11 -17.78 9.37
N VAL A 197 -0.21 -16.46 9.25
CA VAL A 197 0.87 -15.61 8.78
C VAL A 197 1.54 -14.94 9.97
N ASP A 198 2.79 -15.31 10.21
CA ASP A 198 3.62 -14.78 11.28
C ASP A 198 4.84 -14.02 10.72
N ARG A 199 5.77 -13.61 11.60
CA ARG A 199 6.98 -12.88 11.19
C ARG A 199 7.94 -13.70 10.33
N LYS A 200 7.85 -15.02 10.34
CA LYS A 200 8.67 -15.96 9.57
C LYS A 200 8.04 -16.26 8.20
N SER A 201 6.74 -16.02 8.03
CA SER A 201 6.04 -16.17 6.76
C SER A 201 6.55 -15.22 5.67
N THR A 202 6.42 -15.65 4.43
CA THR A 202 6.67 -14.84 3.23
C THR A 202 5.36 -14.68 2.47
N VAL A 203 4.93 -13.42 2.30
CA VAL A 203 3.69 -13.08 1.57
C VAL A 203 4.03 -12.09 0.47
N ILE A 204 3.96 -12.57 -0.77
CA ILE A 204 4.39 -11.82 -1.96
C ILE A 204 3.20 -11.66 -2.89
N ARG A 205 2.97 -10.45 -3.40
CA ARG A 205 1.94 -10.21 -4.42
C ARG A 205 2.29 -11.02 -5.67
N TRP A 206 1.33 -11.80 -6.16
CA TRP A 206 1.51 -12.63 -7.34
C TRP A 206 1.85 -11.77 -8.57
N LYS A 207 2.72 -12.33 -9.41
CA LYS A 207 3.15 -11.83 -10.73
C LYS A 207 3.54 -13.06 -11.54
N ASP A 208 3.37 -13.06 -12.85
CA ASP A 208 3.59 -14.27 -13.68
C ASP A 208 5.03 -14.79 -13.63
N GLN A 209 6.01 -13.90 -13.42
CA GLN A 209 7.41 -14.26 -13.16
C GLN A 209 7.59 -15.21 -11.96
N TRP A 210 6.68 -15.16 -10.96
CA TRP A 210 6.75 -16.06 -9.80
C TRP A 210 6.34 -17.48 -10.16
N LYS A 211 5.45 -17.70 -11.14
CA LYS A 211 5.04 -19.03 -11.60
C LYS A 211 6.23 -19.83 -12.11
N ARG A 212 7.04 -19.24 -12.98
CA ARG A 212 8.27 -19.87 -13.51
C ARG A 212 9.27 -20.15 -12.39
N ARG A 213 9.48 -19.18 -11.49
CA ARG A 213 10.46 -19.28 -10.42
C ARG A 213 10.10 -20.33 -9.37
N ILE A 214 8.83 -20.41 -8.96
CA ILE A 214 8.39 -21.40 -7.96
C ILE A 214 8.38 -22.81 -8.53
N LYS A 215 8.00 -22.99 -9.81
CA LYS A 215 8.12 -24.28 -10.49
C LYS A 215 9.57 -24.77 -10.58
N LYS A 216 10.53 -23.86 -10.80
CA LYS A 216 11.98 -24.20 -10.75
C LYS A 216 12.39 -24.68 -9.35
N PHE A 217 11.84 -24.08 -8.29
CA PHE A 217 12.11 -24.51 -6.92
C PHE A 217 11.49 -25.88 -6.62
N GLN A 218 10.25 -26.13 -7.03
CA GLN A 218 9.63 -27.46 -6.92
C GLN A 218 10.44 -28.54 -7.64
N TRP A 219 10.90 -28.23 -8.86
CA TRP A 219 11.72 -29.17 -9.62
C TRP A 219 13.02 -29.50 -8.87
N LYS A 220 13.74 -28.48 -8.38
CA LYS A 220 14.97 -28.69 -7.58
C LYS A 220 14.72 -29.49 -6.30
N GLU A 221 13.61 -29.23 -5.60
CA GLU A 221 13.21 -29.99 -4.41
C GLU A 221 12.98 -31.47 -4.75
N ARG A 222 12.32 -31.79 -5.87
CA ARG A 222 12.13 -33.18 -6.32
C ARG A 222 13.43 -33.89 -6.67
N GLN A 223 14.48 -33.14 -7.02
CA GLN A 223 15.82 -33.67 -7.25
C GLN A 223 16.64 -33.80 -5.95
N GLY A 224 16.06 -33.56 -4.78
CA GLY A 224 16.75 -33.68 -3.49
C GLY A 224 17.73 -32.54 -3.19
N HIS A 225 17.54 -31.36 -3.79
CA HIS A 225 18.36 -30.18 -3.48
C HIS A 225 17.82 -29.32 -2.33
N CYS A 226 16.73 -29.76 -1.70
CA CYS A 226 16.41 -29.36 -0.34
C CYS A 226 17.10 -30.35 0.61
#